data_AF-A0A7W1DQ65-F1
#
_entry.id   AF-A0A7W1DQ65-F1
#
_cell.length_a   1.000
_cell.length_b   1.000
_cell.length_c   1.000
_cell.angle_alpha   90.00
_cell.angle_beta   90.00
_cell.angle_gamma   90.00
#
_symmetry.space_group_name_H-M   'P 1'
#
loop_
_entity.id
_entity.type
_entity.pdbx_description
1 polymer ?
#
loop_
_entity_poly.entity_id
_entity_poly.type
_entity_poly.pdbx_seq_one_letter_code
_entity_poly.pdbx_strand_id
1 'polypeptide(L)'
;MSEPYAWCSSTCASPSQWATIKSVAEKLDCTTEVLRRWVRQAERDAGQRPGLTTVDQQRVKELERENRELKRANDILRTASAFFAQAELDRRLK
;
A
#
# COMPACT_ATOMS: atom_id res chain seq x y z
N MET A 1 -49.66 13.19 -27.11
CA MET A 1 -48.45 13.59 -27.85
C MET A 1 -47.51 14.22 -26.84
N SER A 2 -46.45 13.47 -26.50
CA SER A 2 -45.28 13.69 -25.65
C SER A 2 -45.29 14.73 -24.52
N GLU A 3 -45.20 14.24 -23.28
CA GLU A 3 -44.60 14.94 -22.12
C GLU A 3 -43.06 14.71 -22.12
N PRO A 4 -42.22 15.77 -22.24
CA PRO A 4 -40.77 15.60 -22.43
C PRO A 4 -39.90 15.80 -21.18
N TYR A 5 -40.46 15.87 -19.97
CA TYR A 5 -39.67 16.11 -18.74
C TYR A 5 -39.91 15.05 -17.65
N ALA A 6 -39.76 13.78 -18.02
CA ALA A 6 -39.61 12.67 -17.07
C ALA A 6 -38.12 12.42 -16.74
N TRP A 7 -37.33 13.49 -16.59
CA TRP A 7 -35.95 13.38 -16.14
C TRP A 7 -35.91 13.52 -14.61
N CYS A 8 -35.44 12.46 -13.96
CA CYS A 8 -35.06 12.41 -12.55
C CYS A 8 -36.11 11.91 -11.53
N SER A 9 -36.86 10.87 -11.87
CA SER A 9 -37.21 9.82 -10.90
C SER A 9 -36.10 8.76 -10.87
N SER A 10 -34.87 9.18 -10.57
CA SER A 10 -33.76 8.24 -10.34
C SER A 10 -33.94 7.61 -8.95
N THR A 11 -34.84 6.63 -8.87
CA THR A 11 -34.80 5.58 -7.88
C THR A 11 -33.46 4.85 -8.02
N CYS A 12 -32.48 5.22 -7.20
CA CYS A 12 -31.38 4.31 -6.85
C CYS A 12 -31.65 3.75 -5.45
N ALA A 13 -32.78 3.07 -5.28
CA ALA A 13 -32.88 2.07 -4.23
C ALA A 13 -31.94 0.93 -4.65
N SER A 14 -30.71 0.91 -4.16
CA SER A 14 -29.74 -0.13 -4.48
C SER A 14 -29.88 -1.27 -3.45
N PRO A 15 -30.46 -2.44 -3.81
CA PRO A 15 -30.62 -3.54 -2.86
C PRO A 15 -29.32 -4.34 -2.64
N SER A 16 -28.25 -4.08 -3.41
CA SER A 16 -26.97 -4.77 -3.27
C SER A 16 -25.77 -3.81 -3.41
N GLN A 17 -24.71 -4.08 -2.66
CA GLN A 17 -23.44 -3.32 -2.67
C GLN A 17 -22.87 -3.15 -4.09
N TRP A 18 -23.06 -4.14 -4.97
CA TRP A 18 -22.61 -4.11 -6.36
C TRP A 18 -23.34 -3.05 -7.20
N ALA A 19 -24.66 -2.92 -7.05
CA ALA A 19 -25.44 -1.92 -7.77
C ALA A 19 -25.01 -0.49 -7.37
N THR A 20 -24.74 -0.28 -6.08
CA THR A 20 -24.22 0.99 -5.57
C THR A 20 -22.84 1.31 -6.14
N ILE A 21 -21.92 0.34 -6.13
CA ILE A 21 -20.58 0.50 -6.72
C ILE A 21 -20.67 0.85 -8.21
N LYS A 22 -21.55 0.20 -8.96
CA LYS A 22 -21.73 0.48 -10.39
C LYS A 22 -22.21 1.90 -10.64
N SER A 23 -23.25 2.34 -9.93
CA SER A 23 -23.80 3.69 -10.08
C SER A 23 -22.79 4.79 -9.70
N VAL A 24 -22.00 4.57 -8.65
CA VAL A 24 -20.98 5.54 -8.21
C VAL A 24 -19.80 5.57 -9.19
N ALA A 25 -19.39 4.41 -9.71
CA ALA A 25 -18.32 4.34 -10.71
C ALA A 25 -18.69 5.09 -12.00
N GLU A 26 -19.93 4.95 -12.46
CA GLU A 26 -20.47 5.70 -13.62
C GLU A 26 -20.46 7.22 -13.39
N LYS A 27 -20.68 7.68 -12.15
CA LYS A 27 -20.65 9.11 -11.79
C LYS A 27 -19.24 9.69 -11.65
N LEU A 28 -18.26 8.86 -11.29
CA LEU A 28 -16.88 9.25 -11.06
C LEU A 28 -15.98 9.01 -12.28
N ASP A 29 -16.56 8.56 -13.39
CA ASP A 29 -15.86 8.18 -14.63
C ASP A 29 -14.70 7.20 -14.36
N CYS A 30 -14.94 6.21 -13.50
CA CYS A 30 -13.96 5.18 -13.15
C CYS A 30 -14.51 3.79 -13.40
N THR A 31 -13.62 2.80 -13.56
CA THR A 31 -14.06 1.42 -13.74
C THR A 31 -14.61 0.86 -12.43
N THR A 32 -15.69 0.09 -12.52
CA THR A 32 -16.33 -0.57 -11.37
C THR A 32 -15.37 -1.43 -10.56
N GLU A 33 -14.40 -2.07 -11.23
CA GLU A 33 -13.38 -2.90 -10.59
C GLU A 33 -12.39 -2.08 -9.75
N VAL A 34 -12.03 -0.87 -10.20
CA VAL A 34 -11.18 0.06 -9.43
C VAL A 34 -11.91 0.50 -8.16
N LEU A 35 -13.15 0.95 -8.28
CA LEU A 35 -13.93 1.38 -7.13
C LEU A 35 -14.17 0.22 -6.14
N ARG A 36 -14.47 -0.98 -6.65
CA ARG A 36 -14.59 -2.18 -5.82
C ARG A 36 -13.31 -2.48 -5.05
N ARG A 37 -12.14 -2.36 -5.70
CA ARG A 37 -10.84 -2.57 -5.03
C ARG A 37 -10.63 -1.56 -3.91
N TRP A 38 -10.96 -0.28 -4.13
CA TRP A 38 -10.84 0.75 -3.10
C TRP A 38 -11.79 0.52 -1.92
N VAL A 39 -13.05 0.13 -2.17
CA VAL A 39 -13.99 -0.23 -1.11
C VAL A 39 -13.44 -1.40 -0.28
N ARG A 40 -12.89 -2.43 -0.92
CA ARG A 40 -12.27 -3.56 -0.20
C ARG A 40 -11.04 -3.16 0.60
N GLN A 41 -10.25 -2.21 0.11
CA GLN A 41 -9.09 -1.71 0.84
C GLN A 41 -9.53 -0.87 2.05
N ALA A 42 -10.53 0.00 1.87
CA ALA A 42 -11.13 0.77 2.96
C ALA A 42 -11.75 -0.14 4.04
N GLU A 43 -12.43 -1.22 3.65
CA GLU A 43 -12.94 -2.24 4.59
C GLU A 43 -11.81 -2.89 5.40
N ARG A 44 -10.64 -3.14 4.80
CA ARG A 44 -9.46 -3.66 5.51
C ARG A 44 -8.86 -2.62 6.45
N ASP A 45 -8.71 -1.38 5.97
CA ASP A 45 -8.16 -0.30 6.76
C ASP A 45 -9.07 0.05 7.96
N ALA A 46 -10.40 -0.17 7.83
CA ALA A 46 -11.38 -0.06 8.91
C ALA A 46 -11.49 -1.31 9.80
N GLY A 47 -10.66 -2.34 9.59
CA GLY A 47 -10.65 -3.58 10.38
C GLY A 47 -11.85 -4.51 10.13
N GLN A 48 -12.68 -4.25 9.13
CA GLN A 48 -13.84 -5.08 8.77
C GLN A 48 -13.45 -6.34 8.00
N ARG A 49 -12.22 -6.39 7.48
CA ARG A 49 -11.67 -7.55 6.78
C ARG A 49 -10.22 -7.83 7.17
N PRO A 50 -9.83 -9.12 7.28
CA PRO A 50 -8.44 -9.48 7.46
C PRO A 50 -7.63 -9.12 6.20
N GLY A 51 -6.45 -8.55 6.41
CA GLY A 51 -5.54 -8.14 5.35
C GLY A 51 -4.55 -7.08 5.82
N LEU A 52 -3.54 -6.82 5.00
CA LEU A 52 -2.55 -5.79 5.27
C LEU A 52 -3.18 -4.41 5.03
N THR A 53 -3.23 -3.57 6.06
CA THR A 53 -3.73 -2.20 5.93
C THR A 53 -2.77 -1.36 5.08
N THR A 54 -3.26 -0.26 4.54
CA THR A 54 -2.40 0.72 3.84
C THR A 54 -1.29 1.25 4.74
N VAL A 55 -1.56 1.43 6.04
CA VAL A 55 -0.58 1.85 7.05
C VAL A 55 0.50 0.79 7.25
N ASP A 56 0.12 -0.48 7.34
CA ASP A 56 1.08 -1.58 7.50
C ASP A 56 1.97 -1.73 6.26
N GLN A 57 1.40 -1.56 5.06
CA GLN A 57 2.19 -1.56 3.81
C GLN A 57 3.24 -0.44 3.80
N GLN A 58 2.87 0.75 4.27
CA GLN A 58 3.78 1.89 4.32
C GLN A 58 4.92 1.64 5.32
N ARG A 59 4.59 1.15 6.52
CA ARG A 59 5.57 0.78 7.55
C ARG A 59 6.53 -0.30 7.07
N VAL A 60 6.04 -1.32 6.37
CA VAL A 60 6.90 -2.37 5.81
C VAL A 60 7.91 -1.78 4.83
N LYS A 61 7.50 -0.86 3.95
CA LYS A 61 8.41 -0.22 2.99
C LYS A 61 9.48 0.64 3.67
N GLU A 62 9.10 1.37 4.71
CA GLU A 62 10.02 2.19 5.52
C GLU A 62 11.04 1.29 6.22
N LEU A 63 10.57 0.25 6.92
CA LEU A 63 11.44 -0.72 7.59
C LEU A 63 12.36 -1.44 6.62
N GLU A 64 11.89 -1.83 5.43
CA GLU A 64 12.73 -2.43 4.40
C GLU A 64 13.83 -1.48 3.92
N ARG A 65 13.53 -0.19 3.82
CA ARG A 65 14.53 0.82 3.45
C ARG A 65 15.59 0.96 4.54
N GLU A 66 15.17 1.14 5.79
CA GLU A 66 16.09 1.23 6.93
C GLU A 66 16.95 -0.02 7.05
N ASN A 67 16.36 -1.21 6.90
CA ASN A 67 17.09 -2.47 7.00
C ASN A 67 18.17 -2.59 5.90
N ARG A 68 17.90 -2.10 4.68
CA ARG A 68 18.90 -2.05 3.61
C ARG A 68 20.03 -1.09 3.95
N GLU A 69 19.73 0.08 4.48
CA GLU A 69 20.73 1.07 4.88
C GLU A 69 21.60 0.55 6.02
N LEU A 70 20.99 -0.06 7.04
CA LEU A 70 21.69 -0.67 8.17
C LEU A 70 22.59 -1.83 7.72
N LYS A 71 22.14 -2.69 6.80
CA LYS A 71 22.96 -3.78 6.26
C LYS A 71 24.20 -3.24 5.55
N ARG A 72 24.05 -2.21 4.71
CA ARG A 72 25.19 -1.55 4.04
C ARG A 72 26.18 -0.98 5.05
N ALA A 73 25.69 -0.28 6.07
CA ALA A 73 26.55 0.25 7.13
C ALA A 73 27.28 -0.86 7.89
N ASN A 74 26.59 -1.95 8.20
CA ASN A 74 27.17 -3.09 8.90
C ASN A 74 28.27 -3.76 8.06
N ASP A 75 28.08 -3.89 6.76
CA ASP A 75 29.08 -4.47 5.86
C ASP A 75 30.34 -3.60 5.81
N ILE A 76 30.20 -2.27 5.73
CA ILE A 76 31.34 -1.33 5.80
C ILE A 76 32.11 -1.52 7.12
N LEU A 77 31.39 -1.58 8.24
CA LEU A 77 31.99 -1.74 9.57
C LEU A 77 32.71 -3.08 9.70
N ARG A 78 32.15 -4.17 9.15
CA ARG A 78 32.79 -5.49 9.12
C ARG A 78 34.07 -5.48 8.30
N THR A 79 34.03 -4.89 7.11
CA THR A 79 35.22 -4.76 6.25
C THR A 79 36.31 -3.93 6.95
N ALA A 80 35.94 -2.79 7.54
CA ALA A 80 36.87 -1.96 8.30
C ALA A 80 37.47 -2.73 9.49
N SER A 81 36.65 -3.44 10.26
CA SER A 81 37.11 -4.24 11.40
C SER A 81 38.11 -5.33 10.98
N ALA A 82 37.84 -6.02 9.87
CA ALA A 82 38.75 -7.02 9.32
C ALA A 82 40.09 -6.41 8.90
N PHE A 83 40.06 -5.24 8.24
CA PHE A 83 41.26 -4.52 7.85
C PHE A 83 42.11 -4.11 9.06
N PHE A 84 41.49 -3.53 10.09
CA PHE A 84 42.20 -3.15 11.31
C PHE A 84 42.77 -4.35 12.07
N ALA A 85 42.03 -5.46 12.14
CA ALA A 85 42.53 -6.69 12.75
C ALA A 85 43.79 -7.21 12.04
N GLN A 86 43.80 -7.22 10.70
CA GLN A 86 44.99 -7.61 9.94
C GLN A 86 46.18 -6.67 10.20
N ALA A 87 45.96 -5.35 10.17
CA ALA A 87 47.01 -4.37 10.41
C ALA A 87 47.57 -4.41 11.85
N GLU A 88 46.79 -4.85 12.83
CA GLU A 88 47.26 -5.11 14.19
C GLU A 88 48.12 -6.38 14.25
N LEU A 89 47.72 -7.47 13.58
CA LEU A 89 48.53 -8.68 13.50
C LEU A 89 49.89 -8.41 12.82
N ASP A 90 49.89 -7.69 11.70
CA ASP A 90 51.11 -7.35 10.96
C ASP A 90 52.10 -6.52 11.79
N ARG A 91 51.60 -5.69 12.71
CA ARG A 91 52.43 -4.91 13.65
C ARG A 91 53.04 -5.76 14.76
N ARG A 92 52.37 -6.84 15.19
CA ARG A 92 52.88 -7.74 16.23
C ARG A 92 53.89 -8.76 15.72
N LEU A 93 53.90 -9.04 14.43
CA LEU A 93 54.79 -10.01 13.78
C LEU A 93 56.12 -9.40 13.31
N LYS A 94 56.28 -8.07 13.39
CA LYS A 94 57.54 -7.34 13.15
C LYS A 94 58.21 -7.00 14.48
#